data_AF-A0A1V5L919-F1
#
_entry.id   AF-A0A1V5L919-F1
#
_cell.length_a   1.000
_cell.length_b   1.000
_cell.length_c   1.000
_cell.angle_alpha   90.00
_cell.angle_beta   90.00
_cell.angle_gamma   90.00
#
_symmetry.space_group_name_H-M   'P 1'
#
loop_
_entity.id
_entity.type
_entity.pdbx_description
1 polymer ?
#
loop_
_entity_poly.entity_id
_entity_poly.type
_entity_poly.pdbx_seq_one_letter_code
_entity_poly.pdbx_strand_id
1 'polypeptide(L)'
;MDQFNPDTLDAMLKMAKDAGINEENTVTVVGRGTLKAVGDSRLTNCEANGVGNDMGFVFDDKVRNQIKEVGQKLSSLMAKAGKVGLAGADMIIDKNGKLYINEINDRQQGPTAQMSKDAENNGLPSLIKASILASYADFGDKQVQETFKTLKKESEAINDAYTLSKGEFYLKVQATHESGKVETVNKNLAPGFYDFVKQKNGEFKLDYSSYKSPETKVDYQTNPSKEVVTVKLEGGDYKKGDKVKGGQQLIRLTGVADKSNPPFIIENGKTVLSSDFEKVVKACYEHMFYKGYMDNNPLLARQEQEKEIKAKKKNLALAFLKIKAAKER
;
A
#
# COMPACT_ATOMS: atom_id res chain seq x y z
N MET A 1 -22.17 28.62 -8.75
CA MET A 1 -20.70 28.76 -8.93
C MET A 1 -20.29 27.85 -10.07
N ASP A 2 -19.40 28.31 -10.94
CA ASP A 2 -18.89 27.54 -12.09
C ASP A 2 -17.59 26.83 -11.69
N GLN A 3 -17.58 25.50 -11.69
CA GLN A 3 -16.42 24.71 -11.28
C GLN A 3 -15.17 24.89 -12.16
N PHE A 4 -15.30 25.49 -13.34
CA PHE A 4 -14.18 25.78 -14.24
C PHE A 4 -13.68 27.22 -14.15
N ASN A 5 -14.36 28.08 -13.38
CA ASN A 5 -13.90 29.44 -13.14
C ASN A 5 -12.78 29.42 -12.07
N PRO A 6 -11.59 29.99 -12.35
CA PRO A 6 -10.49 30.05 -11.39
C PRO A 6 -10.85 30.78 -10.09
N ASP A 7 -11.80 31.72 -10.14
CA ASP A 7 -12.22 32.52 -8.98
C ASP A 7 -13.22 31.77 -8.07
N THR A 8 -13.70 30.59 -8.48
CA THR A 8 -14.70 29.83 -7.71
C THR A 8 -14.17 29.43 -6.33
N LEU A 9 -12.90 29.06 -6.21
CA LEU A 9 -12.31 28.72 -4.91
C LEU A 9 -12.30 29.93 -3.98
N ASP A 10 -11.89 31.10 -4.48
CA ASP A 10 -11.86 32.33 -3.69
C ASP A 10 -13.26 32.77 -3.26
N ALA A 11 -14.25 32.62 -4.15
CA ALA A 11 -15.65 32.86 -3.81
C ALA A 11 -16.14 31.91 -2.71
N MET A 12 -15.82 30.61 -2.80
CA MET A 12 -16.18 29.62 -1.76
C MET A 12 -15.53 29.94 -0.41
N LEU A 13 -14.24 30.28 -0.40
CA LEU A 13 -13.51 30.64 0.82
C LEU A 13 -14.08 31.92 1.44
N LYS A 14 -14.43 32.91 0.63
CA LYS A 14 -15.08 34.13 1.12
C LYS A 14 -16.44 33.82 1.74
N MET A 15 -17.28 33.02 1.08
CA MET A 15 -18.58 32.62 1.61
C MET A 15 -18.46 31.89 2.95
N ALA A 16 -17.51 30.96 3.06
CA ALA A 16 -17.27 30.23 4.29
C ALA A 16 -16.76 31.14 5.42
N LYS A 17 -15.86 32.08 5.10
CA LYS A 17 -15.40 33.10 6.05
C LYS A 17 -16.54 34.01 6.54
N ASP A 18 -17.39 34.48 5.63
CA ASP A 18 -18.56 35.31 5.97
C ASP A 18 -19.57 34.53 6.83
N ALA A 19 -19.63 33.19 6.67
CA ALA A 19 -20.40 32.28 7.52
C ALA A 19 -19.69 31.93 8.86
N GLY A 20 -18.52 32.52 9.13
CA GLY A 20 -17.78 32.36 10.38
C GLY A 20 -16.79 31.19 10.41
N ILE A 21 -16.58 30.46 9.31
CA ILE A 21 -15.57 29.39 9.23
C ILE A 21 -14.17 30.01 9.15
N ASN A 22 -13.28 29.62 10.05
CA ASN A 22 -11.93 30.16 10.16
C ASN A 22 -10.96 29.13 10.77
N GLU A 23 -9.72 29.54 11.01
CA GLU A 23 -8.70 28.65 11.57
C GLU A 23 -8.99 28.24 13.01
N GLU A 24 -9.72 29.04 13.79
CA GLU A 24 -10.00 28.76 15.19
C GLU A 24 -11.01 27.63 15.35
N ASN A 25 -12.02 27.57 14.47
CA ASN A 25 -13.09 26.57 14.51
C ASN A 25 -12.97 25.44 13.48
N THR A 26 -11.86 25.37 12.75
CA THR A 26 -11.51 24.21 11.90
C THR A 26 -10.55 23.27 12.60
N VAL A 27 -10.74 21.97 12.36
CA VAL A 27 -9.87 20.90 12.86
C VAL A 27 -9.48 20.00 11.70
N THR A 28 -8.19 19.76 11.58
CA THR A 28 -7.61 18.91 10.55
C THR A 28 -6.70 17.89 11.18
N VAL A 29 -6.87 16.62 10.83
CA VAL A 29 -5.96 15.53 11.22
C VAL A 29 -5.56 14.79 9.96
N VAL A 30 -4.26 14.58 9.79
CA VAL A 30 -3.70 13.92 8.61
C VAL A 30 -3.30 12.50 9.00
N GLY A 31 -3.81 11.51 8.27
CA GLY A 31 -3.39 10.11 8.42
C GLY A 31 -2.02 9.84 7.79
N ARG A 32 -1.59 8.58 7.82
CA ARG A 32 -0.40 8.14 7.07
C ARG A 32 -0.65 8.07 5.56
N GLY A 33 0.42 8.18 4.78
CA GLY A 33 0.44 7.66 3.42
C GLY A 33 0.58 6.13 3.41
N THR A 34 0.10 5.48 2.35
CA THR A 34 0.24 4.03 2.15
C THR A 34 1.03 3.78 0.87
N LEU A 35 1.81 2.70 0.81
CA LEU A 35 2.58 2.35 -0.38
C LEU A 35 1.76 1.40 -1.27
N LYS A 36 1.31 1.90 -2.42
CA LYS A 36 0.65 1.07 -3.44
C LYS A 36 1.68 0.39 -4.33
N ALA A 37 1.47 -0.89 -4.63
CA ALA A 37 2.28 -1.67 -5.56
C ALA A 37 1.46 -1.99 -6.82
N VAL A 38 2.07 -1.78 -7.99
CA VAL A 38 1.44 -2.00 -9.30
C VAL A 38 2.44 -2.74 -10.19
N GLY A 39 1.97 -3.79 -10.87
CA GLY A 39 2.75 -4.48 -11.90
C GLY A 39 3.96 -5.26 -11.41
N ASP A 40 4.01 -5.65 -10.13
CA ASP A 40 5.09 -6.49 -9.63
C ASP A 40 5.05 -7.88 -10.27
N SER A 41 6.15 -8.26 -10.93
CA SER A 41 6.24 -9.50 -11.72
C SER A 41 6.32 -10.77 -10.87
N ARG A 42 6.40 -10.68 -9.54
CA ARG A 42 6.20 -11.82 -8.64
C ARG A 42 4.74 -12.02 -8.26
N LEU A 43 3.87 -11.04 -8.50
CA LEU A 43 2.45 -11.07 -8.12
C LEU A 43 1.47 -11.10 -9.30
N THR A 44 1.88 -10.67 -10.49
CA THR A 44 1.00 -10.59 -11.67
C THR A 44 1.77 -10.80 -12.98
N ASN A 45 1.05 -11.15 -14.05
CA ASN A 45 1.56 -11.17 -15.42
C ASN A 45 1.33 -9.84 -16.18
N CYS A 46 0.74 -8.82 -15.55
CA CYS A 46 0.35 -7.55 -16.19
C CYS A 46 0.89 -6.32 -15.44
N GLU A 47 1.58 -5.43 -16.14
CA GLU A 47 2.21 -4.24 -15.53
C GLU A 47 1.23 -3.19 -14.99
N ALA A 48 -0.01 -3.19 -15.46
CA ALA A 48 -1.02 -2.22 -15.03
C ALA A 48 -1.81 -2.69 -13.80
N ASN A 49 -1.63 -3.93 -13.35
CA ASN A 49 -2.45 -4.48 -12.27
C ASN A 49 -1.97 -3.96 -10.91
N GLY A 50 -2.90 -3.38 -10.13
CA GLY A 50 -2.65 -3.07 -8.73
C GLY A 50 -2.53 -4.36 -7.92
N VAL A 51 -1.34 -4.64 -7.40
CA VAL A 51 -0.97 -5.92 -6.77
C VAL A 51 -0.82 -5.84 -5.26
N GLY A 52 -0.86 -4.65 -4.66
CA GLY A 52 -0.78 -4.59 -3.21
C GLY A 52 -0.94 -3.19 -2.65
N ASN A 53 -1.13 -3.15 -1.33
CA ASN A 53 -1.03 -1.93 -0.54
C ASN A 53 -0.37 -2.28 0.79
N ASP A 54 0.60 -1.48 1.19
CA ASP A 54 1.25 -1.56 2.48
C ASP A 54 0.90 -0.30 3.28
N MET A 55 0.00 -0.47 4.26
CA MET A 55 -0.35 0.60 5.18
C MET A 55 0.72 0.73 6.27
N GLY A 56 1.53 -0.30 6.53
CA GLY A 56 2.64 -0.29 7.49
C GLY A 56 3.92 0.38 6.97
N PHE A 57 3.96 0.78 5.69
CA PHE A 57 5.17 1.32 5.07
C PHE A 57 5.63 2.63 5.72
N VAL A 58 6.88 2.64 6.17
CA VAL A 58 7.52 3.84 6.73
C VAL A 58 8.39 4.49 5.67
N PHE A 59 7.89 5.55 5.05
CA PHE A 59 8.68 6.39 4.16
C PHE A 59 9.83 7.09 4.90
N ASP A 60 10.86 7.51 4.17
CA ASP A 60 11.89 8.38 4.73
C ASP A 60 11.32 9.72 5.20
N ASP A 61 12.04 10.40 6.10
CA ASP A 61 11.59 11.65 6.73
C ASP A 61 11.28 12.74 5.70
N LYS A 62 12.07 12.81 4.62
CA LYS A 62 11.89 13.80 3.55
C LYS A 62 10.53 13.62 2.86
N VAL A 63 10.14 12.38 2.57
CA VAL A 63 8.85 12.08 1.96
C VAL A 63 7.72 12.22 2.98
N ARG A 64 7.88 11.68 4.20
CA ARG A 64 6.84 11.78 5.25
C ARG A 64 6.48 13.22 5.57
N ASN A 65 7.47 14.09 5.69
CA ASN A 65 7.24 15.52 5.96
C ASN A 65 6.50 16.20 4.81
N GLN A 66 6.79 15.87 3.56
CA GLN A 66 6.04 16.38 2.42
C GLN A 66 4.59 15.84 2.39
N ILE A 67 4.35 14.56 2.74
CA ILE A 67 2.99 13.99 2.85
C ILE A 67 2.20 14.74 3.91
N LYS A 68 2.81 14.97 5.09
CA LYS A 68 2.21 15.73 6.20
C LYS A 68 1.86 17.15 5.76
N GLU A 69 2.82 17.86 5.16
CA GLU A 69 2.62 19.23 4.68
C GLU A 69 1.50 19.34 3.65
N VAL A 70 1.50 18.46 2.64
CA VAL A 70 0.44 18.39 1.62
C VAL A 70 -0.92 18.10 2.27
N GLY A 71 -0.97 17.10 3.16
CA GLY A 71 -2.20 16.75 3.87
C GLY A 71 -2.74 17.89 4.73
N GLN A 72 -1.87 18.60 5.45
CA GLN A 72 -2.25 19.74 6.28
C GLN A 72 -2.78 20.90 5.43
N LYS A 73 -2.07 21.27 4.36
CA LYS A 73 -2.48 22.35 3.46
C LYS A 73 -3.81 22.02 2.76
N LEU A 74 -3.93 20.81 2.21
CA LEU A 74 -5.14 20.38 1.51
C LEU A 74 -6.33 20.30 2.46
N SER A 75 -6.19 19.64 3.60
CA SER A 75 -7.28 19.50 4.58
C SER A 75 -7.69 20.85 5.18
N SER A 76 -6.73 21.76 5.44
CA SER A 76 -7.03 23.12 5.91
C SER A 76 -7.83 23.91 4.86
N LEU A 77 -7.43 23.84 3.59
CA LEU A 77 -8.15 24.48 2.50
C LEU A 77 -9.57 23.93 2.35
N MET A 78 -9.73 22.60 2.36
CA MET A 78 -11.03 21.95 2.26
C MET A 78 -11.93 22.30 3.45
N ALA A 79 -11.40 22.27 4.68
CA ALA A 79 -12.15 22.63 5.88
C ALA A 79 -12.59 24.10 5.86
N LYS A 80 -11.70 25.02 5.43
CA LYS A 80 -12.02 26.45 5.24
C LYS A 80 -13.03 26.69 4.12
N ALA A 81 -13.17 25.77 3.17
CA ALA A 81 -14.22 25.80 2.17
C ALA A 81 -15.54 25.13 2.64
N GLY A 82 -15.63 24.73 3.91
CA GLY A 82 -16.82 24.12 4.51
C GLY A 82 -16.89 22.60 4.41
N LYS A 83 -15.82 21.92 3.98
CA LYS A 83 -15.81 20.45 3.94
C LYS A 83 -15.76 19.87 5.35
N VAL A 84 -16.65 18.90 5.59
CA VAL A 84 -16.64 18.04 6.77
C VAL A 84 -16.43 16.58 6.37
N GLY A 85 -15.57 15.86 7.08
CA GLY A 85 -15.34 14.42 6.90
C GLY A 85 -14.01 14.08 6.23
N LEU A 86 -13.97 12.97 5.49
CA LEU A 86 -12.74 12.38 4.97
C LEU A 86 -12.49 12.73 3.50
N ALA A 87 -11.22 12.92 3.17
CA ALA A 87 -10.70 12.96 1.82
C ALA A 87 -9.38 12.16 1.75
N GLY A 88 -9.09 11.60 0.58
CA GLY A 88 -7.81 10.95 0.29
C GLY A 88 -7.11 11.63 -0.87
N ALA A 89 -5.79 11.70 -0.83
CA ALA A 89 -4.98 12.18 -1.94
C ALA A 89 -4.10 11.04 -2.46
N ASP A 90 -4.23 10.75 -3.75
CA ASP A 90 -3.32 9.86 -4.45
C ASP A 90 -2.12 10.69 -4.90
N MET A 91 -0.92 10.26 -4.51
CA MET A 91 0.33 10.99 -4.71
C MET A 91 1.35 10.13 -5.47
N ILE A 92 2.19 10.80 -6.26
CA ILE A 92 3.31 10.20 -6.98
C ILE A 92 4.61 10.71 -6.37
N ILE A 93 5.54 9.80 -6.11
CA ILE A 93 6.91 10.10 -5.66
C ILE A 93 7.83 9.97 -6.86
N ASP A 94 8.53 11.05 -7.21
CA ASP A 94 9.55 10.97 -8.25
C ASP A 94 10.87 10.34 -7.74
N LYS A 95 11.79 10.09 -8.67
CA LYS A 95 13.12 9.50 -8.37
C LYS A 95 13.97 10.32 -7.39
N ASN A 96 13.64 11.60 -7.18
CA ASN A 96 14.35 12.50 -6.27
C ASN A 96 13.63 12.62 -4.91
N GLY A 97 12.53 11.88 -4.71
CA GLY A 97 11.71 11.94 -3.50
C GLY A 97 10.78 13.16 -3.45
N LYS A 98 10.50 13.82 -4.57
CA LYS A 98 9.52 14.91 -4.64
C LYS A 98 8.12 14.35 -4.84
N LEU A 99 7.15 14.90 -4.11
CA LEU A 99 5.75 14.52 -4.21
C LEU A 99 4.96 15.37 -5.20
N TYR A 100 4.04 14.72 -5.90
CA TYR A 100 3.05 15.33 -6.77
C TYR A 100 1.67 14.77 -6.40
N ILE A 101 0.67 15.64 -6.28
CA ILE A 101 -0.73 15.22 -6.14
C ILE A 101 -1.21 14.80 -7.53
N ASN A 102 -1.69 13.57 -7.64
CA ASN A 102 -2.27 13.04 -8.88
C ASN A 102 -3.80 13.20 -8.87
N GLU A 103 -4.44 12.87 -7.75
CA GLU A 103 -5.89 12.94 -7.61
C GLU A 103 -6.27 13.24 -6.15
N ILE A 104 -7.35 14.01 -5.97
CA ILE A 104 -8.01 14.18 -4.68
C ILE A 104 -9.36 13.49 -4.76
N ASN A 105 -9.60 12.56 -3.84
CA ASN A 105 -10.85 11.85 -3.73
C ASN A 105 -11.63 12.34 -2.51
N ASP A 106 -12.72 13.07 -2.75
CA ASP A 106 -13.53 13.70 -1.72
C ASP A 106 -14.50 12.74 -1.01
N ARG A 107 -13.96 11.62 -0.51
CA ARG A 107 -14.72 10.56 0.15
C ARG A 107 -13.80 9.65 0.94
N GLN A 108 -14.40 8.79 1.75
CA GLN A 108 -13.72 7.62 2.32
C GLN A 108 -13.12 6.76 1.19
N GLN A 109 -11.87 6.32 1.38
CA GLN A 109 -11.17 5.42 0.46
C GLN A 109 -11.25 3.97 0.95
N GLY A 110 -11.00 3.03 0.03
CA GLY A 110 -10.92 1.59 0.36
C GLY A 110 -10.08 1.26 1.60
N PRO A 111 -8.85 1.78 1.77
CA PRO A 111 -8.02 1.47 2.94
C PRO A 111 -8.44 2.21 4.22
N THR A 112 -9.32 3.22 4.16
CA THR A 112 -9.58 4.10 5.31
C THR A 112 -10.13 3.36 6.54
N ALA A 113 -10.93 2.31 6.33
CA ALA A 113 -11.45 1.49 7.43
C ALA A 113 -10.36 0.68 8.10
N GLN A 114 -9.50 0.05 7.30
CA GLN A 114 -8.40 -0.73 7.84
C GLN A 114 -7.36 0.17 8.53
N MET A 115 -6.99 1.29 7.91
CA MET A 115 -6.11 2.29 8.54
C MET A 115 -6.65 2.80 9.88
N SER A 116 -7.96 2.99 9.98
CA SER A 116 -8.60 3.43 11.22
C SER A 116 -8.53 2.35 12.31
N LYS A 117 -8.79 1.09 11.94
CA LYS A 117 -8.66 -0.06 12.85
C LYS A 117 -7.21 -0.25 13.30
N ASP A 118 -6.26 -0.12 12.37
CA ASP A 118 -4.83 -0.19 12.67
C ASP A 118 -4.44 0.90 13.66
N ALA A 119 -4.88 2.14 13.43
CA ALA A 119 -4.65 3.25 14.35
C ALA A 119 -5.15 2.93 15.76
N GLU A 120 -6.37 2.43 15.90
CA GLU A 120 -6.95 2.06 17.20
C GLU A 120 -6.14 0.98 17.91
N ASN A 121 -5.71 -0.04 17.18
CA ASN A 121 -4.85 -1.10 17.72
C ASN A 121 -3.48 -0.57 18.20
N ASN A 122 -3.05 0.58 17.70
CA ASN A 122 -1.83 1.27 18.12
C ASN A 122 -2.12 2.41 19.13
N GLY A 123 -3.33 2.51 19.66
CA GLY A 123 -3.72 3.56 20.62
C GLY A 123 -3.89 4.96 20.01
N LEU A 124 -4.06 5.05 18.70
CA LEU A 124 -4.25 6.30 17.96
C LEU A 124 -5.73 6.54 17.60
N PRO A 125 -6.18 7.80 17.47
CA PRO A 125 -7.57 8.10 17.13
C PRO A 125 -7.96 7.59 15.75
N SER A 126 -9.07 6.88 15.62
CA SER A 126 -9.63 6.45 14.33
C SER A 126 -10.12 7.63 13.49
N LEU A 127 -9.64 7.74 12.24
CA LEU A 127 -10.09 8.79 11.31
C LEU A 127 -11.57 8.62 10.94
N ILE A 128 -12.07 7.39 10.82
CA ILE A 128 -13.49 7.14 10.57
C ILE A 128 -14.34 7.60 11.76
N LYS A 129 -13.97 7.24 12.99
CA LYS A 129 -14.74 7.65 14.17
C LYS A 129 -14.72 9.16 14.36
N ALA A 130 -13.58 9.81 14.14
CA ALA A 130 -13.49 11.27 14.13
C ALA A 130 -14.40 11.89 13.06
N SER A 131 -14.44 11.32 11.85
CA SER A 131 -15.32 11.79 10.77
C SER A 131 -16.80 11.60 11.08
N ILE A 132 -17.18 10.50 11.74
CA ILE A 132 -18.57 10.23 12.16
C ILE A 132 -18.98 11.27 13.21
N LEU A 133 -18.14 11.48 14.23
CA LEU A 133 -18.39 12.52 15.24
C LEU A 133 -18.52 13.90 14.58
N ALA A 134 -17.65 14.24 13.64
CA ALA A 134 -17.71 15.54 12.96
C ALA A 134 -19.00 15.75 12.16
N SER A 135 -19.64 14.67 11.71
CA SER A 135 -20.82 14.73 10.84
C SER A 135 -22.14 14.69 11.61
N TYR A 136 -22.18 14.04 12.77
CA TYR A 136 -23.43 13.69 13.46
C TYR A 136 -23.48 14.08 14.94
N ALA A 137 -22.36 14.50 15.54
CA ALA A 137 -22.36 14.84 16.96
C ALA A 137 -23.04 16.19 17.22
N ASP A 138 -23.60 16.33 18.43
CA ASP A 138 -24.03 17.62 18.95
C ASP A 138 -22.82 18.44 19.39
N PHE A 139 -22.50 19.52 18.66
CA PHE A 139 -21.41 20.42 19.01
C PHE A 139 -21.70 21.33 20.20
N GLY A 140 -22.93 21.31 20.75
CA GLY A 140 -23.24 21.87 22.06
C GLY A 140 -22.68 21.04 23.23
N ASP A 141 -22.37 19.76 22.99
CA ASP A 141 -21.79 18.88 24.00
C ASP A 141 -20.32 19.24 24.29
N LYS A 142 -20.02 19.47 25.57
CA LYS A 142 -18.66 19.77 26.05
C LYS A 142 -17.66 18.67 25.73
N GLN A 143 -18.07 17.40 25.77
CA GLN A 143 -17.18 16.28 25.47
C GLN A 143 -16.79 16.25 23.99
N VAL A 144 -17.73 16.57 23.10
CA VAL A 144 -17.48 16.68 21.65
C VAL A 144 -16.52 17.84 21.37
N GLN A 145 -16.79 19.01 21.96
CA GLN A 145 -15.90 20.18 21.84
C GLN A 145 -14.48 19.88 22.34
N GLU A 146 -14.35 19.25 23.51
CA GLU A 146 -13.05 18.90 24.09
C GLU A 146 -12.28 17.88 23.24
N THR A 147 -13.00 16.91 22.67
CA THR A 147 -12.43 15.93 21.72
C THR A 147 -11.81 16.64 20.52
N PHE A 148 -12.53 17.57 19.89
CA PHE A 148 -12.02 18.30 18.72
C PHE A 148 -10.90 19.28 19.07
N LYS A 149 -10.95 19.94 20.24
CA LYS A 149 -9.84 20.75 20.76
C LYS A 149 -8.57 19.93 20.95
N THR A 150 -8.71 18.74 21.55
CA THR A 150 -7.59 17.81 21.76
C THR A 150 -7.04 17.31 20.42
N LEU A 151 -7.91 16.89 19.48
CA LEU A 151 -7.49 16.45 18.15
C LEU A 151 -6.71 17.55 17.40
N LYS A 152 -7.16 18.81 17.51
CA LYS A 152 -6.47 19.94 16.89
C LYS A 152 -5.10 20.16 17.51
N LYS A 153 -5.03 20.21 18.84
CA LYS A 153 -3.80 20.43 19.60
C LYS A 153 -2.75 19.35 19.34
N GLU A 154 -3.18 18.10 19.30
CA GLU A 154 -2.30 16.93 19.16
C GLU A 154 -2.15 16.48 17.70
N SER A 155 -2.69 17.21 16.72
CA SER A 155 -2.80 16.78 15.31
C SER A 155 -1.46 16.37 14.69
N GLU A 156 -0.38 17.10 15.00
CA GLU A 156 0.97 16.78 14.52
C GLU A 156 1.53 15.51 15.14
N ALA A 157 1.42 15.38 16.47
CA ALA A 157 1.88 14.19 17.18
C ALA A 157 1.08 12.94 16.76
N ILE A 158 -0.22 13.10 16.53
CA ILE A 158 -1.08 12.06 15.97
C ILE A 158 -0.56 11.68 14.58
N ASN A 159 -0.31 12.63 13.68
CA ASN A 159 0.23 12.32 12.35
C ASN A 159 1.58 11.59 12.43
N ASP A 160 2.51 12.07 13.24
CA ASP A 160 3.85 11.48 13.35
C ASP A 160 3.76 10.03 13.85
N ALA A 161 2.96 9.77 14.89
CA ALA A 161 2.70 8.43 15.39
C ALA A 161 1.98 7.57 14.34
N TYR A 162 1.01 8.17 13.62
CA TYR A 162 0.35 7.55 12.49
C TYR A 162 1.36 7.15 11.43
N THR A 163 2.47 7.82 11.17
CA THR A 163 3.40 7.40 10.10
C THR A 163 4.40 6.31 10.50
N LEU A 164 4.47 5.98 11.79
CA LEU A 164 5.46 5.05 12.35
C LEU A 164 4.84 3.78 12.95
N SER A 165 3.54 3.78 13.24
CA SER A 165 2.83 2.64 13.82
C SER A 165 2.77 1.42 12.90
N LYS A 166 2.40 0.26 13.45
CA LYS A 166 2.16 -0.93 12.63
C LYS A 166 0.89 -0.76 11.81
N GLY A 167 0.87 -1.24 10.58
CA GLY A 167 -0.30 -1.21 9.71
C GLY A 167 -0.48 -2.51 8.96
N GLU A 168 -1.70 -2.86 8.60
CA GLU A 168 -1.95 -4.03 7.79
C GLU A 168 -1.41 -3.85 6.35
N PHE A 169 -1.16 -4.96 5.66
CA PHE A 169 -0.85 -4.97 4.25
C PHE A 169 -1.67 -6.06 3.55
N TYR A 170 -1.77 -5.97 2.24
CA TYR A 170 -2.20 -7.08 1.42
C TYR A 170 -1.36 -7.22 0.15
N LEU A 171 -1.16 -8.47 -0.26
CA LEU A 171 -0.59 -8.85 -1.56
C LEU A 171 -1.68 -9.56 -2.36
N LYS A 172 -2.08 -8.98 -3.49
CA LYS A 172 -2.96 -9.64 -4.47
C LYS A 172 -2.11 -10.57 -5.32
N VAL A 173 -2.11 -11.84 -4.96
CA VAL A 173 -1.43 -12.89 -5.70
C VAL A 173 -2.32 -13.30 -6.87
N GLN A 174 -1.83 -13.17 -8.10
CA GLN A 174 -2.56 -13.51 -9.32
C GLN A 174 -1.91 -14.69 -10.03
N ALA A 175 -2.64 -15.38 -10.89
CA ALA A 175 -2.05 -16.39 -11.74
C ALA A 175 -1.06 -15.75 -12.73
N THR A 176 0.24 -16.03 -12.58
CA THR A 176 1.31 -15.37 -13.35
C THR A 176 1.60 -16.01 -14.70
N HIS A 177 0.95 -17.11 -15.06
CA HIS A 177 1.13 -17.70 -16.40
C HIS A 177 0.54 -16.81 -17.50
N GLU A 178 0.89 -17.10 -18.75
CA GLU A 178 0.52 -16.30 -19.92
C GLU A 178 -1.00 -16.11 -20.07
N SER A 179 -1.41 -14.90 -20.47
CA SER A 179 -2.81 -14.59 -20.77
C SER A 179 -3.37 -15.54 -21.83
N GLY A 180 -4.57 -16.08 -21.59
CA GLY A 180 -5.21 -17.06 -22.49
C GLY A 180 -4.78 -18.51 -22.24
N LYS A 181 -3.73 -18.76 -21.46
CA LYS A 181 -3.44 -20.11 -20.93
C LYS A 181 -4.26 -20.39 -19.67
N VAL A 182 -4.39 -21.68 -19.38
CA VAL A 182 -5.07 -22.21 -18.22
C VAL A 182 -4.15 -23.18 -17.51
N GLU A 183 -4.00 -23.00 -16.21
CA GLU A 183 -3.26 -23.90 -15.32
C GLU A 183 -4.21 -24.63 -14.39
N THR A 184 -3.84 -25.83 -13.97
CA THR A 184 -4.64 -26.65 -13.07
C THR A 184 -4.06 -26.58 -11.66
N VAL A 185 -4.91 -26.33 -10.67
CA VAL A 185 -4.52 -26.37 -9.26
C VAL A 185 -4.20 -27.81 -8.85
N ASN A 186 -3.01 -28.02 -8.30
CA ASN A 186 -2.50 -29.33 -7.90
C ASN A 186 -2.81 -29.69 -6.44
N LYS A 187 -3.02 -28.70 -5.58
CA LYS A 187 -3.37 -28.90 -4.16
C LYS A 187 -4.41 -27.88 -3.70
N ASN A 188 -5.24 -28.31 -2.76
CA ASN A 188 -6.24 -27.45 -2.16
C ASN A 188 -5.59 -26.26 -1.44
N LEU A 189 -6.24 -25.11 -1.50
CA LEU A 189 -5.91 -23.93 -0.71
C LEU A 189 -7.19 -23.15 -0.43
N ALA A 190 -7.62 -23.18 0.84
CA ALA A 190 -8.81 -22.49 1.31
C ALA A 190 -8.42 -21.14 1.94
N PRO A 191 -9.37 -20.20 2.10
CA PRO A 191 -9.15 -19.01 2.91
C PRO A 191 -8.98 -19.36 4.38
N GLY A 192 -8.04 -18.70 5.07
CA GLY A 192 -7.74 -18.92 6.47
C GLY A 192 -6.34 -18.46 6.84
N PHE A 193 -5.94 -18.72 8.09
CA PHE A 193 -4.58 -18.45 8.54
C PHE A 193 -3.68 -19.65 8.28
N TYR A 194 -2.47 -19.37 7.81
CA TYR A 194 -1.46 -20.37 7.52
C TYR A 194 -0.09 -19.91 8.00
N ASP A 195 0.69 -20.88 8.46
CA ASP A 195 2.09 -20.74 8.78
C ASP A 195 2.95 -21.11 7.56
N PHE A 196 3.97 -20.30 7.32
CA PHE A 196 5.03 -20.52 6.36
C PHE A 196 6.30 -20.81 7.14
N VAL A 197 6.81 -22.02 7.03
CA VAL A 197 7.96 -22.49 7.81
C VAL A 197 9.22 -22.37 6.96
N LYS A 198 10.21 -21.66 7.50
CA LYS A 198 11.51 -21.48 6.88
C LYS A 198 12.28 -22.80 6.86
N GLN A 199 12.89 -23.06 5.72
CA GLN A 199 13.67 -24.25 5.45
C GLN A 199 15.17 -23.94 5.63
N LYS A 200 16.00 -24.97 5.77
CA LYS A 200 17.46 -24.82 5.99
C LYS A 200 18.18 -24.04 4.88
N ASN A 201 17.63 -24.02 3.66
CA ASN A 201 18.16 -23.27 2.52
C ASN A 201 17.67 -21.81 2.50
N GLY A 202 16.91 -21.36 3.51
CA GLY A 202 16.36 -20.01 3.61
C GLY A 202 15.05 -19.77 2.87
N GLU A 203 14.53 -20.76 2.13
CA GLU A 203 13.22 -20.71 1.47
C GLU A 203 12.07 -20.96 2.46
N PHE A 204 10.85 -20.57 2.11
CA PHE A 204 9.65 -20.89 2.88
C PHE A 204 8.87 -22.04 2.28
N LYS A 205 8.18 -22.80 3.13
CA LYS A 205 7.19 -23.80 2.73
C LYS A 205 5.89 -23.53 3.49
N LEU A 206 4.77 -23.50 2.76
CA LEU A 206 3.44 -23.42 3.37
C LEU A 206 3.18 -24.71 4.16
N ASP A 207 2.89 -24.59 5.45
CA ASP A 207 2.43 -25.70 6.28
C ASP A 207 0.91 -25.78 6.21
N TYR A 208 0.39 -26.67 5.36
CA TYR A 208 -1.05 -26.80 5.18
C TYR A 208 -1.76 -27.33 6.43
N SER A 209 -1.04 -28.03 7.32
CA SER A 209 -1.60 -28.57 8.57
C SER A 209 -1.78 -27.50 9.64
N SER A 210 -1.13 -26.34 9.51
CA SER A 210 -1.28 -25.19 10.41
C SER A 210 -2.59 -24.42 10.24
N TYR A 211 -3.44 -24.83 9.29
CA TYR A 211 -4.67 -24.13 8.93
C TYR A 211 -5.52 -23.78 10.16
N LYS A 212 -5.90 -22.51 10.25
CA LYS A 212 -6.93 -22.02 11.18
C LYS A 212 -8.00 -21.29 10.38
N SER A 213 -9.25 -21.44 10.80
CA SER A 213 -10.38 -20.86 10.09
C SER A 213 -10.32 -19.31 10.11
N PRO A 214 -10.90 -18.62 9.11
CA PRO A 214 -10.90 -17.15 9.05
C PRO A 214 -11.48 -16.44 10.27
N GLU A 215 -12.35 -17.13 11.02
CA GLU A 215 -13.04 -16.62 12.23
C GLU A 215 -12.16 -16.76 13.48
N THR A 216 -11.09 -17.55 13.40
CA THR A 216 -10.15 -17.74 14.51
C THR A 216 -9.39 -16.44 14.76
N LYS A 217 -9.29 -16.02 16.03
CA LYS A 217 -8.40 -14.93 16.42
C LYS A 217 -6.96 -15.44 16.39
N VAL A 218 -6.18 -14.96 15.45
CA VAL A 218 -4.77 -15.32 15.26
C VAL A 218 -3.95 -14.04 15.18
N ASP A 219 -2.90 -13.95 15.99
CA ASP A 219 -1.93 -12.88 15.88
C ASP A 219 -1.02 -13.11 14.67
N TYR A 220 -0.85 -12.08 13.85
CA TYR A 220 0.07 -12.12 12.72
C TYR A 220 1.53 -12.25 13.19
N GLN A 221 2.27 -13.16 12.56
CA GLN A 221 3.72 -13.26 12.69
C GLN A 221 4.32 -13.01 11.32
N THR A 222 4.57 -11.76 10.98
CA THR A 222 4.83 -11.34 9.59
C THR A 222 6.27 -10.92 9.35
N ASN A 223 7.18 -11.25 10.27
CA ASN A 223 8.60 -10.97 10.12
C ASN A 223 9.30 -12.17 9.46
N PRO A 224 9.67 -12.09 8.18
CA PRO A 224 10.26 -13.21 7.44
C PRO A 224 11.72 -13.52 7.80
N SER A 225 12.33 -12.72 8.69
CA SER A 225 13.58 -13.12 9.34
C SER A 225 13.40 -14.28 10.32
N LYS A 226 12.17 -14.51 10.80
CA LYS A 226 11.82 -15.59 11.73
C LYS A 226 11.64 -16.93 11.01
N GLU A 227 11.66 -18.00 11.80
CA GLU A 227 11.46 -19.37 11.31
C GLU A 227 10.03 -19.64 10.84
N VAL A 228 9.05 -18.89 11.36
CA VAL A 228 7.64 -19.03 11.01
C VAL A 228 7.06 -17.67 10.65
N VAL A 229 6.32 -17.64 9.55
CA VAL A 229 5.52 -16.49 9.12
C VAL A 229 4.04 -16.89 9.09
N THR A 230 3.22 -16.27 9.93
CA THR A 230 1.77 -16.48 9.98
C THR A 230 1.05 -15.34 9.28
N VAL A 231 0.31 -15.66 8.22
CA VAL A 231 -0.48 -14.71 7.41
C VAL A 231 -1.88 -15.24 7.20
N LYS A 232 -2.80 -14.35 6.84
CA LYS A 232 -4.15 -14.73 6.45
C LYS A 232 -4.26 -14.72 4.94
N LEU A 233 -4.85 -15.77 4.39
CA LEU A 233 -5.21 -15.86 2.98
C LEU A 233 -6.69 -15.54 2.85
N GLU A 234 -7.01 -14.52 2.06
CA GLU A 234 -8.38 -14.06 1.82
C GLU A 234 -8.77 -14.23 0.36
N GLY A 235 -10.02 -14.67 0.14
CA GLY A 235 -10.52 -15.00 -1.19
C GLY A 235 -9.80 -16.20 -1.79
N GLY A 236 -10.37 -16.74 -2.87
CA GLY A 236 -9.89 -17.98 -3.48
C GLY A 236 -10.13 -19.18 -2.57
N ASP A 237 -11.06 -20.05 -2.96
CA ASP A 237 -11.19 -21.39 -2.38
C ASP A 237 -10.92 -22.39 -3.49
N TYR A 238 -9.65 -22.76 -3.62
CA TYR A 238 -9.19 -23.59 -4.73
C TYR A 238 -9.10 -25.04 -4.32
N LYS A 239 -9.70 -25.90 -5.12
CA LYS A 239 -9.63 -27.35 -5.01
C LYS A 239 -8.70 -27.89 -6.07
N LYS A 240 -8.06 -29.02 -5.76
CA LYS A 240 -7.27 -29.77 -6.73
C LYS A 240 -8.15 -30.09 -7.95
N GLY A 241 -7.64 -29.76 -9.14
CA GLY A 241 -8.36 -29.91 -10.40
C GLY A 241 -9.02 -28.64 -10.91
N ASP A 242 -9.12 -27.58 -10.10
CA ASP A 242 -9.67 -26.30 -10.54
C ASP A 242 -8.79 -25.69 -11.64
N LYS A 243 -9.46 -25.09 -12.63
CA LYS A 243 -8.81 -24.44 -13.77
C LYS A 243 -8.74 -22.94 -13.53
N VAL A 244 -7.54 -22.39 -13.62
CA VAL A 244 -7.26 -20.97 -13.39
C VAL A 244 -6.74 -20.34 -14.67
N LYS A 245 -7.28 -19.19 -15.04
CA LYS A 245 -6.81 -18.41 -16.21
C LYS A 245 -5.67 -17.47 -15.83
N GLY A 246 -4.77 -17.20 -16.77
CA GLY A 246 -3.69 -16.23 -16.58
C GLY A 246 -4.23 -14.85 -16.20
N GLY A 247 -3.65 -14.22 -15.18
CA GLY A 247 -4.07 -12.93 -14.62
C GLY A 247 -5.23 -13.00 -13.62
N GLN A 248 -5.85 -14.17 -13.41
CA GLN A 248 -6.91 -14.32 -12.39
C GLN A 248 -6.35 -14.09 -10.98
N GLN A 249 -7.06 -13.31 -10.15
CA GLN A 249 -6.69 -13.18 -8.73
C GLN A 249 -6.88 -14.53 -8.03
N LEU A 250 -5.80 -15.05 -7.45
CA LEU A 250 -5.82 -16.28 -6.67
C LEU A 250 -6.31 -15.97 -5.26
N ILE A 251 -5.44 -15.34 -4.48
CA ILE A 251 -5.63 -15.08 -3.06
C ILE A 251 -5.13 -13.67 -2.74
N ARG A 252 -5.58 -13.12 -1.62
CA ARG A 252 -4.93 -11.99 -0.97
C ARG A 252 -4.20 -12.49 0.25
N LEU A 253 -2.90 -12.26 0.30
CA LEU A 253 -2.09 -12.56 1.46
C LEU A 253 -2.03 -11.31 2.34
N THR A 254 -2.62 -11.37 3.52
CA THR A 254 -2.75 -10.24 4.44
C THR A 254 -1.97 -10.48 5.72
N GLY A 255 -1.45 -9.39 6.28
CA GLY A 255 -0.67 -9.41 7.51
C GLY A 255 -0.46 -8.00 8.05
N VAL A 256 0.41 -7.86 9.04
CA VAL A 256 0.81 -6.56 9.61
C VAL A 256 2.26 -6.26 9.25
N ALA A 257 2.54 -5.05 8.80
CA ALA A 257 3.87 -4.57 8.48
C ALA A 257 4.25 -3.39 9.39
N ASP A 258 5.55 -3.25 9.57
CA ASP A 258 6.24 -2.09 10.08
C ASP A 258 7.57 -1.91 9.34
N LYS A 259 8.38 -0.95 9.79
CA LYS A 259 9.68 -0.62 9.18
C LYS A 259 10.63 -1.83 9.09
N SER A 260 10.49 -2.82 9.97
CA SER A 260 11.39 -3.98 10.05
C SER A 260 10.98 -5.15 9.16
N ASN A 261 9.73 -5.18 8.68
CA ASN A 261 9.22 -6.27 7.85
C ASN A 261 8.34 -5.78 6.67
N PRO A 262 8.80 -4.83 5.85
CA PRO A 262 7.99 -4.31 4.77
C PRO A 262 7.77 -5.38 3.67
N PRO A 263 6.52 -5.66 3.27
CA PRO A 263 6.23 -6.54 2.14
C PRO A 263 6.62 -5.92 0.80
N PHE A 264 6.62 -4.60 0.70
CA PHE A 264 7.05 -3.87 -0.48
C PHE A 264 8.19 -2.93 -0.14
N ILE A 265 9.14 -2.78 -1.06
CA ILE A 265 10.23 -1.81 -0.99
C ILE A 265 10.22 -0.95 -2.24
N ILE A 266 10.92 0.19 -2.18
CA ILE A 266 11.16 1.02 -3.35
C ILE A 266 12.57 0.73 -3.86
N GLU A 267 12.68 0.12 -5.03
CA GLU A 267 13.95 -0.19 -5.67
C GLU A 267 13.97 0.39 -7.09
N ASN A 268 15.04 1.11 -7.44
CA ASN A 268 15.20 1.73 -8.77
C ASN A 268 13.99 2.60 -9.20
N GLY A 269 13.36 3.28 -8.24
CA GLY A 269 12.18 4.13 -8.47
C GLY A 269 10.88 3.37 -8.72
N LYS A 270 10.82 2.07 -8.41
CA LYS A 270 9.61 1.25 -8.52
C LYS A 270 9.31 0.60 -7.16
N THR A 271 8.02 0.53 -6.83
CA THR A 271 7.55 -0.34 -5.75
C THR A 271 7.66 -1.78 -6.20
N VAL A 272 8.41 -2.61 -5.47
CA VAL A 272 8.61 -4.03 -5.75
C VAL A 272 8.40 -4.86 -4.48
N LEU A 273 8.01 -6.11 -4.65
CA LEU A 273 7.92 -7.08 -3.56
C LEU A 273 9.30 -7.25 -2.91
N SER A 274 9.37 -7.25 -1.58
CA SER A 274 10.64 -7.46 -0.89
C SER A 274 11.13 -8.90 -1.09
N SER A 275 12.45 -9.09 -1.12
CA SER A 275 13.07 -10.42 -1.35
C SER A 275 12.63 -11.48 -0.35
N ASP A 276 12.27 -11.06 0.86
CA ASP A 276 11.80 -11.97 1.90
C ASP A 276 10.34 -12.39 1.69
N PHE A 277 9.47 -11.46 1.30
CA PHE A 277 8.09 -11.78 0.96
C PHE A 277 7.96 -12.48 -0.40
N GLU A 278 8.91 -12.29 -1.32
CA GLU A 278 9.01 -13.07 -2.56
C GLU A 278 9.04 -14.58 -2.25
N LYS A 279 9.81 -15.01 -1.25
CA LYS A 279 9.90 -16.42 -0.85
C LYS A 279 8.59 -16.95 -0.27
N VAL A 280 7.87 -16.12 0.50
CA VAL A 280 6.55 -16.47 1.04
C VAL A 280 5.52 -16.64 -0.08
N VAL A 281 5.49 -15.69 -1.02
CA VAL A 281 4.61 -15.75 -2.21
C VAL A 281 4.96 -16.94 -3.10
N LYS A 282 6.27 -17.22 -3.29
CA LYS A 282 6.74 -18.40 -4.01
C LYS A 282 6.19 -19.68 -3.37
N ALA A 283 6.26 -19.81 -2.05
CA ALA A 283 5.71 -20.96 -1.33
C ALA A 283 4.20 -21.15 -1.58
N CYS A 284 3.41 -20.07 -1.72
CA CYS A 284 2.00 -20.16 -2.11
C CYS A 284 1.84 -20.76 -3.51
N TYR A 285 2.58 -20.25 -4.51
CA TYR A 285 2.50 -20.76 -5.87
C TYR A 285 2.96 -22.22 -5.98
N GLU A 286 4.05 -22.58 -5.30
CA GLU A 286 4.58 -23.94 -5.32
C GLU A 286 3.64 -24.93 -4.62
N HIS A 287 2.88 -24.47 -3.62
CA HIS A 287 1.81 -25.27 -3.02
C HIS A 287 0.65 -25.48 -4.00
N MET A 288 0.13 -24.40 -4.61
CA MET A 288 -1.02 -24.48 -5.51
C MET A 288 -0.72 -25.17 -6.84
N PHE A 289 0.47 -24.96 -7.40
CA PHE A 289 0.87 -25.42 -8.73
C PHE A 289 2.10 -26.32 -8.65
N TYR A 290 3.26 -25.85 -9.10
CA TYR A 290 4.50 -26.61 -9.19
C TYR A 290 5.71 -25.73 -8.84
N LYS A 291 6.83 -26.38 -8.50
CA LYS A 291 8.09 -25.70 -8.19
C LYS A 291 8.56 -24.87 -9.39
N GLY A 292 8.89 -23.60 -9.16
CA GLY A 292 9.30 -22.68 -10.24
C GLY A 292 8.17 -22.06 -11.06
N TYR A 293 6.90 -22.28 -10.71
CA TYR A 293 5.76 -21.66 -11.38
C TYR A 293 5.87 -20.13 -11.49
N MET A 294 6.27 -19.46 -10.39
CA MET A 294 6.44 -18.01 -10.36
C MET A 294 7.56 -17.52 -11.29
N ASP A 295 8.62 -18.32 -11.45
CA ASP A 295 9.80 -17.99 -12.25
C ASP A 295 9.51 -18.09 -13.77
N ASN A 296 8.45 -18.83 -14.16
CA ASN A 296 7.96 -18.92 -15.54
C ASN A 296 7.05 -17.75 -15.95
N ASN A 297 6.98 -16.68 -15.17
CA ASN A 297 6.14 -15.53 -15.51
C ASN A 297 6.68 -14.80 -16.76
N PRO A 298 5.88 -14.64 -17.84
CA PRO A 298 6.31 -13.91 -19.03
C PRO A 298 6.68 -12.45 -18.73
N LEU A 299 6.04 -11.80 -17.75
CA LEU A 299 6.38 -10.44 -17.36
C LEU A 299 7.78 -10.36 -16.74
N LEU A 300 8.13 -11.33 -15.88
CA LEU A 300 9.45 -11.42 -15.28
C LEU A 300 10.53 -11.61 -16.36
N ALA A 301 10.33 -12.59 -17.24
CA ALA A 301 11.25 -12.89 -18.33
C ALA A 301 11.47 -11.67 -19.26
N ARG A 302 10.40 -10.94 -19.58
CA ARG A 302 10.50 -9.70 -20.37
C ARG A 302 11.32 -8.63 -19.65
N GLN A 303 11.08 -8.42 -18.35
CA GLN A 303 11.82 -7.43 -17.56
C GLN A 303 13.31 -7.77 -17.45
N GLU A 304 13.66 -9.05 -17.33
CA GLU A 304 15.05 -9.52 -17.33
C GLU A 304 15.74 -9.27 -18.68
N GLN A 305 15.07 -9.62 -19.80
CA GLN A 305 15.57 -9.32 -21.15
C GLN A 305 15.79 -7.82 -21.36
N GLU A 306 14.87 -6.97 -20.90
CA GLU A 306 15.03 -5.51 -20.98
C GLU A 306 16.22 -5.00 -20.16
N LYS A 307 16.45 -5.56 -18.97
CA LYS A 307 17.62 -5.23 -18.13
C LYS A 307 18.92 -5.61 -18.85
N GLU A 308 18.99 -6.81 -19.44
CA GLU A 308 20.15 -7.25 -20.22
C GLU A 308 20.43 -6.35 -21.43
N ILE A 309 19.39 -5.99 -22.18
CA ILE A 309 19.49 -5.10 -23.33
C ILE A 309 20.01 -3.72 -22.90
N LYS A 310 19.48 -3.17 -21.79
CA LYS A 310 19.96 -1.89 -21.23
C LYS A 310 21.42 -1.96 -20.79
N ALA A 311 21.83 -3.05 -20.15
CA ALA A 311 23.22 -3.26 -19.73
C ALA A 311 24.17 -3.34 -20.94
N LYS A 312 23.81 -4.11 -21.98
CA LYS A 312 24.57 -4.19 -23.23
C LYS A 312 24.71 -2.83 -23.92
N LYS A 313 23.62 -2.06 -24.02
CA LYS A 313 23.64 -0.68 -24.58
C LYS A 313 24.57 0.24 -23.79
N LYS A 314 24.53 0.19 -22.45
CA LYS A 314 25.43 1.00 -21.59
C LYS A 314 26.90 0.64 -21.81
N ASN A 315 27.22 -0.65 -21.88
CA ASN A 315 28.58 -1.12 -22.12
C ASN A 315 29.10 -0.71 -23.51
N LEU A 316 28.25 -0.80 -24.54
CA LEU A 316 28.60 -0.36 -25.89
C LEU A 316 28.87 1.16 -25.93
N ALA A 317 28.02 1.96 -25.29
CA ALA A 317 28.22 3.41 -25.20
C ALA A 317 29.54 3.78 -24.48
N LEU A 318 29.86 3.09 -23.38
CA LEU A 318 31.14 3.27 -22.67
C LEU A 318 32.35 2.87 -23.54
N ALA A 319 32.24 1.79 -24.32
CA ALA A 319 33.28 1.39 -25.26
C ALA A 319 33.51 2.45 -26.35
N PHE A 320 32.43 3.00 -26.92
CA PHE A 320 32.51 4.10 -27.89
C PHE A 320 33.17 5.35 -27.30
N LEU A 321 32.82 5.74 -26.07
CA LEU A 321 33.43 6.88 -25.38
C LEU A 321 34.94 6.67 -25.15
N LYS A 322 35.34 5.45 -24.76
CA LYS A 322 36.77 5.11 -24.60
C LYS A 322 37.54 5.18 -25.92
N ILE A 323 36.95 4.67 -27.02
CA ILE A 323 37.55 4.74 -28.35
C ILE A 323 37.68 6.20 -28.81
N LYS A 324 36.66 7.02 -28.59
CA LYS A 324 36.69 8.45 -28.92
C LYS A 324 37.79 9.19 -28.15
N ALA A 325 37.85 9.01 -26.83
CA ALA A 325 38.88 9.63 -25.99
C ALA A 325 40.30 9.17 -26.32
N ALA A 326 40.48 7.94 -26.82
CA ALA A 326 41.76 7.43 -27.28
C ALA A 326 42.19 8.02 -28.64
N LYS A 327 41.23 8.39 -29.51
CA LYS A 327 41.51 9.09 -30.78
C LYS A 327 41.81 10.58 -30.60
N GLU A 328 41.38 11.17 -29.50
CA GLU A 328 41.60 12.58 -29.16
C GLU A 328 42.93 12.81 -28.39
N ARG A 329 43.69 11.75 -28.12
CA ARG A 329 45.04 11.78 -27.53
C ARG A 329 46.08 11.43 -28.59
#